data_AF-A0A4Y2ITN7-F1
#
_entry.id   AF-A0A4Y2ITN7-F1
#
_cell.length_a   1.000
_cell.length_b   1.000
_cell.length_c   1.000
_cell.angle_alpha   90.00
_cell.angle_beta   90.00
_cell.angle_gamma   90.00
#
_symmetry.space_group_name_H-M   'P 1'
#
loop_
_entity.id
_entity.type
_entity.pdbx_description
1 polymer ?
#
loop_
_entity_poly.entity_id
_entity_poly.type
_entity_poly.pdbx_seq_one_letter_code
_entity_poly.pdbx_strand_id
1 'polypeptide(L)'
;MSASNLKLVQRLSFVISCGELLIVPVEEITEKLQSQGVSHVRRITIRRDGRLLNTKHLILTFSSAKLPEHIKAGYIRLSVRVYIPNPLRCFQCQRFGHSKSSCRGTLTCARCAEVGHDSTTCTAKEKSINCKGDHTSLSWDCFAWKQEKEIISTKIKHQISYA
;
A
#
# COMPACT_ATOMS: atom_id res chain seq x y z
N MET A 1 38.02 -8.61 9.85
CA MET A 1 37.29 -7.32 9.77
C MET A 1 35.81 -7.64 9.76
N SER A 2 35.10 -7.26 10.82
CA SER A 2 33.72 -7.67 11.09
C SER A 2 32.74 -7.02 10.11
N ALA A 3 32.05 -7.83 9.31
CA ALA A 3 30.88 -7.38 8.55
C ALA A 3 29.69 -7.35 9.52
N SER A 4 29.40 -6.16 10.03
CA SER A 4 28.22 -5.87 10.84
C SER A 4 26.97 -6.28 10.08
N ASN A 5 26.34 -7.38 10.50
CA ASN A 5 25.00 -7.78 10.08
C ASN A 5 24.00 -6.71 10.56
N LEU A 6 23.85 -5.62 9.81
CA LEU A 6 22.70 -4.75 9.92
C LEU A 6 21.49 -5.58 9.50
N LYS A 7 20.81 -6.19 10.47
CA LYS A 7 19.44 -6.67 10.29
C LYS A 7 18.68 -5.51 9.67
N LEU A 8 18.26 -5.66 8.42
CA LEU A 8 17.45 -4.68 7.73
C LEU A 8 16.14 -4.59 8.53
N VAL A 9 16.05 -3.63 9.46
CA VAL A 9 14.86 -3.45 10.29
C VAL A 9 13.74 -3.16 9.30
N GLN A 10 12.86 -4.15 9.12
CA GLN A 10 11.74 -4.04 8.21
C GLN A 10 10.89 -2.88 8.73
N ARG A 11 10.91 -1.74 8.01
CA ARG A 11 10.17 -0.55 8.41
C ARG A 11 8.69 -0.89 8.36
N LEU A 12 8.06 -0.95 9.53
CA LEU A 12 6.62 -1.20 9.63
C LEU A 12 5.87 0.12 9.46
N SER A 13 4.83 0.06 8.66
CA SER A 13 3.88 1.16 8.50
C SER A 13 2.60 0.86 9.26
N PHE A 14 1.99 1.90 9.82
CA PHE A 14 0.76 1.85 10.60
C PHE A 14 -0.21 2.90 10.12
N VAL A 15 -1.50 2.70 10.37
CA VAL A 15 -2.54 3.64 10.05
C VAL A 15 -3.17 4.20 11.32
N ILE A 16 -3.36 5.51 11.34
CA ILE A 16 -4.22 6.21 12.30
C ILE A 16 -5.37 6.88 11.57
N SER A 17 -6.45 7.15 12.29
CA SER A 17 -7.60 7.89 11.77
C SER A 17 -7.91 9.05 12.72
N CYS A 18 -7.78 10.29 12.26
CA CYS A 18 -8.02 11.48 13.06
C CYS A 18 -8.58 12.62 12.20
N GLY A 19 -9.79 13.07 12.51
CA GLY A 19 -10.45 14.18 11.79
C GLY A 19 -9.78 15.53 12.04
N GLU A 20 -9.30 15.77 13.26
CA GLU A 20 -8.58 17.00 13.65
C GLU A 20 -7.30 17.22 12.83
N LEU A 21 -6.69 16.14 12.36
CA LEU A 21 -5.49 16.22 11.52
C LEU A 21 -5.81 16.33 10.03
N LEU A 22 -7.06 16.52 9.61
CA LEU A 22 -7.44 16.51 8.19
C LEU A 22 -6.80 17.65 7.38
N ILE A 23 -6.78 18.85 7.96
CA ILE A 23 -6.28 20.08 7.32
C ILE A 23 -4.83 20.40 7.69
N VAL A 24 -4.25 19.67 8.65
CA VAL A 24 -2.88 19.89 9.11
C VAL A 24 -1.88 19.37 8.05
N PRO A 25 -0.87 20.16 7.66
CA PRO A 25 0.18 19.72 6.74
C PRO A 25 0.90 18.47 7.23
N VAL A 26 1.34 17.62 6.30
CA VAL A 26 1.98 16.34 6.64
C VAL A 26 3.35 16.56 7.29
N GLU A 27 4.01 17.64 6.90
CA GLU A 27 5.31 18.08 7.40
C GLU A 27 5.22 18.43 8.90
N GLU A 28 4.23 19.24 9.28
CA GLU A 28 3.97 19.59 10.67
C GLU A 28 3.61 18.35 11.52
N ILE A 29 2.79 17.44 10.98
CA ILE A 29 2.46 16.19 11.67
C ILE A 29 3.71 15.34 11.85
N THR A 30 4.57 15.26 10.83
CA THR A 30 5.81 14.48 10.89
C THR A 30 6.73 15.01 11.98
N GLU A 31 6.96 16.32 12.01
CA GLU A 31 7.79 16.98 13.02
C GLU A 31 7.27 16.71 14.44
N LYS A 32 5.97 16.94 14.68
CA LYS A 32 5.36 16.76 16.01
C LYS A 32 5.35 15.31 16.49
N LEU A 33 5.25 14.34 15.57
CA LEU A 33 5.24 12.91 15.91
C LEU A 33 6.63 12.27 15.93
N GLN A 34 7.68 12.98 15.49
CA GLN A 34 9.04 12.46 15.43
C GLN A 34 9.56 12.02 16.80
N SER A 35 9.23 12.77 17.86
CA SER A 35 9.57 12.44 19.26
C SER A 35 9.00 11.09 19.74
N GLN A 36 7.98 10.56 19.05
CA GLN A 36 7.37 9.27 19.33
C GLN A 36 7.87 8.17 18.38
N GLY A 37 8.96 8.41 17.66
CA GLY A 37 9.64 7.43 16.80
C GLY A 37 9.08 7.32 15.38
N VAL A 38 8.18 8.25 14.97
CA VAL A 38 7.69 8.33 13.59
C VAL A 38 8.77 8.94 12.69
N SER A 39 9.13 8.24 11.63
CA SER A 39 10.14 8.66 10.66
C SER A 39 9.56 9.27 9.40
N HIS A 40 8.32 8.91 9.06
CA HIS A 40 7.65 9.39 7.86
C HIS A 40 6.13 9.32 8.03
N VAL A 41 5.43 10.33 7.54
CA VAL A 41 3.97 10.39 7.51
C VAL A 41 3.52 10.52 6.06
N ARG A 42 2.49 9.75 5.68
CA ARG A 42 1.84 9.85 4.38
C ARG A 42 0.33 9.94 4.56
N ARG A 43 -0.29 10.96 3.98
CA ARG A 43 -1.75 11.08 3.98
C ARG A 43 -2.36 10.19 2.89
N ILE A 44 -3.42 9.47 3.25
CA ILE A 44 -4.23 8.76 2.25
C ILE A 44 -5.15 9.79 1.60
N THR A 45 -5.07 9.88 0.28
CA THR A 45 -5.96 10.70 -0.54
C THR A 45 -6.89 9.81 -1.35
N ILE A 46 -8.07 10.33 -1.67
CA ILE A 46 -9.02 9.71 -2.58
C ILE A 46 -9.25 10.63 -3.77
N ARG A 47 -9.51 10.06 -4.94
CA ARG A 47 -9.92 10.84 -6.10
C ARG A 47 -11.45 10.79 -6.21
N ARG A 48 -12.10 11.95 -6.22
CA ARG A 48 -13.54 12.11 -6.50
C ARG A 48 -13.70 13.25 -7.49
N ASP A 49 -14.48 13.02 -8.55
CA ASP A 49 -14.78 14.02 -9.59
C ASP A 49 -13.53 14.72 -10.15
N GLY A 50 -12.48 13.93 -10.42
CA GLY A 50 -11.21 14.43 -10.95
C GLY A 50 -10.29 15.09 -9.92
N ARG A 51 -10.77 15.43 -8.71
CA ARG A 51 -10.01 16.11 -7.65
C ARG A 51 -9.44 15.12 -6.64
N LEU A 52 -8.24 15.41 -6.14
CA LEU A 52 -7.63 14.68 -5.03
C LEU A 52 -8.10 15.30 -3.71
N LEU A 53 -8.74 14.48 -2.87
CA LEU A 53 -9.26 14.88 -1.56
C LEU A 53 -8.47 14.19 -0.46
N ASN A 54 -8.09 14.96 0.54
CA ASN A 54 -7.49 14.45 1.76
C ASN A 54 -8.50 13.59 2.54
N THR A 55 -8.02 12.52 3.17
CA THR A 55 -8.80 11.77 4.15
C THR A 55 -8.26 11.99 5.56
N LYS A 56 -9.05 11.59 6.56
CA LYS A 56 -8.65 11.55 7.97
C LYS A 56 -7.60 10.47 8.28
N HIS A 57 -7.21 9.66 7.29
CA HIS A 57 -6.32 8.53 7.49
C HIS A 57 -4.88 8.88 7.13
N LEU A 58 -3.96 8.61 8.07
CA LEU A 58 -2.52 8.82 7.91
C LEU A 58 -1.80 7.50 8.06
N ILE A 59 -0.81 7.28 7.22
CA ILE A 59 0.12 6.17 7.32
C ILE A 59 1.40 6.69 7.98
N LEU A 60 1.78 6.09 9.09
CA LEU A 60 2.97 6.41 9.87
C LEU A 60 3.99 5.31 9.66
N THR A 61 5.23 5.66 9.37
CA THR A 61 6.36 4.72 9.35
C THR A 61 7.22 4.97 10.57
N PHE A 62 7.60 3.91 11.28
CA PHE A 62 8.46 4.00 12.47
C PHE A 62 9.86 3.50 12.15
N SER A 63 10.85 4.13 12.79
CA SER A 63 12.26 3.69 12.70
C SER A 63 12.53 2.44 13.56
N SER A 64 11.65 2.12 14.50
CA SER A 64 11.80 1.02 15.46
C SER A 64 10.90 -0.17 15.09
N ALA A 65 11.36 -1.39 15.39
CA ALA A 65 10.54 -2.60 15.28
C ALA A 65 9.48 -2.73 16.39
N LYS A 66 9.59 -1.94 17.47
CA LYS A 66 8.64 -1.98 18.58
C LYS A 66 7.40 -1.17 18.22
N LEU A 67 6.28 -1.87 18.18
CA LEU A 67 4.96 -1.34 17.87
C LEU A 67 4.37 -0.60 19.09
N PRO A 68 4.11 0.72 19.03
CA PRO A 68 3.24 1.35 20.01
C PRO A 68 1.79 0.89 19.76
N GLU A 69 0.98 0.71 20.79
CA GLU A 69 -0.47 0.50 20.59
C GLU A 69 -1.21 1.83 20.31
N HIS A 70 -0.61 2.92 20.78
CA HIS A 70 -1.18 4.25 20.74
C HIS A 70 -0.10 5.30 20.51
N ILE A 71 -0.47 6.41 19.86
CA ILE A 71 0.33 7.64 19.81
C ILE A 71 -0.49 8.82 20.33
N LYS A 72 0.20 9.89 20.71
CA LYS A 72 -0.44 11.15 21.11
C LYS A 72 -0.29 12.18 19.99
N ALA A 73 -1.40 12.78 19.57
CA ALA A 73 -1.42 13.96 18.72
C ALA A 73 -2.06 15.10 19.52
N GLY A 74 -1.25 16.03 20.02
CA GLY A 74 -1.67 16.98 21.06
C GLY A 74 -2.17 16.22 22.30
N TYR A 75 -3.39 16.53 22.75
CA TYR A 75 -4.03 15.87 23.90
C TYR A 75 -4.81 14.60 23.52
N ILE A 76 -4.81 14.20 22.25
CA ILE A 76 -5.61 13.07 21.75
C ILE A 76 -4.76 11.80 21.72
N ARG A 77 -5.27 10.73 22.34
CA ARG A 77 -4.69 9.38 22.24
C ARG A 77 -5.30 8.65 21.05
N LEU A 78 -4.49 8.35 20.05
CA LEU A 78 -4.90 7.67 18.81
C LEU A 78 -4.44 6.21 18.82
N SER A 79 -5.34 5.28 18.58
CA SER A 79 -5.00 3.87 18.32
C SER A 79 -4.28 3.77 16.97
N VAL A 80 -3.15 3.05 16.96
CA VAL A 80 -2.45 2.69 15.72
C VAL A 80 -2.80 1.26 15.33
N ARG A 81 -2.96 1.03 14.03
CA ARG A 81 -3.18 -0.31 13.46
C ARG A 81 -2.13 -0.59 12.42
N VAL A 82 -1.72 -1.85 12.27
CA VAL A 82 -0.80 -2.26 11.19
C VAL A 82 -1.38 -1.86 9.83
N TYR A 83 -0.59 -1.19 8.99
CA TYR A 83 -1.00 -0.86 7.63
C TYR A 83 -0.73 -2.06 6.72
N ILE A 84 -1.80 -2.61 6.13
CA ILE A 84 -1.71 -3.69 5.15
C ILE A 84 -2.03 -3.09 3.76
N PRO A 85 -1.03 -2.86 2.89
CA PRO A 85 -1.24 -2.30 1.56
C PRO A 85 -2.04 -3.27 0.69
N ASN A 86 -2.63 -2.75 -0.39
CA ASN A 86 -3.25 -3.61 -1.40
C ASN A 86 -2.18 -4.29 -2.26
N PRO A 87 -2.48 -5.47 -2.82
CA PRO A 87 -1.65 -6.12 -3.83
C PRO A 87 -1.10 -5.14 -4.85
N LEU A 88 0.22 -5.11 -4.98
CA LEU A 88 0.89 -4.28 -5.98
C LEU A 88 0.63 -4.88 -7.36
N ARG A 89 -0.22 -4.23 -8.16
CA ARG A 89 -0.46 -4.60 -9.56
C ARG A 89 0.48 -3.84 -10.48
N CYS A 90 1.15 -4.55 -11.36
CA CYS A 90 1.96 -3.95 -12.42
C CYS A 90 1.05 -3.30 -13.47
N PHE A 91 1.24 -2.01 -13.74
CA PHE A 91 0.47 -1.29 -14.76
C PHE A 91 0.86 -1.64 -16.20
N GLN A 92 1.93 -2.41 -16.41
CA GLN A 92 2.35 -2.92 -17.72
C GLN A 92 1.68 -4.26 -18.02
N CYS A 93 1.98 -5.30 -17.23
CA CYS A 93 1.56 -6.68 -17.50
C CYS A 93 0.35 -7.15 -16.67
N GLN A 94 -0.19 -6.29 -15.80
CA GLN A 94 -1.38 -6.54 -14.95
C GLN A 94 -1.21 -7.63 -13.87
N ARG A 95 -0.03 -8.24 -13.74
CA ARG A 95 0.29 -9.22 -12.70
C ARG A 95 0.62 -8.57 -11.35
N PHE A 96 0.44 -9.32 -10.27
CA PHE A 96 0.79 -8.87 -8.93
C PHE A 96 2.30 -9.01 -8.63
N GLY A 97 2.76 -8.31 -7.60
CA GLY A 97 4.08 -8.47 -6.97
C GLY A 97 5.18 -7.53 -7.46
N HIS A 98 4.96 -6.74 -8.51
CA HIS A 98 5.97 -5.82 -9.03
C HIS A 98 5.38 -4.54 -9.65
N SER A 99 6.21 -3.50 -9.72
CA SER A 99 5.87 -2.22 -10.36
C SER A 99 6.12 -2.29 -11.88
N LYS A 100 5.65 -1.27 -12.60
CA LYS A 100 5.98 -1.07 -14.02
C LYS A 100 7.49 -0.94 -14.25
N SER A 101 8.21 -0.24 -13.38
CA SER A 101 9.65 0.02 -13.51
C SER A 101 10.51 -1.25 -13.41
N SER A 102 10.05 -2.26 -12.66
CA SER A 102 10.74 -3.55 -12.52
C SER A 102 10.15 -4.63 -13.44
N CYS A 103 9.21 -4.27 -14.32
CA CYS A 103 8.51 -5.23 -15.15
C CYS A 103 9.39 -5.69 -16.32
N ARG A 104 9.42 -7.00 -16.54
CA ARG A 104 10.02 -7.64 -17.73
C ARG A 104 8.97 -8.21 -18.69
N GLY A 105 7.70 -7.90 -18.44
CA GLY A 105 6.57 -8.37 -19.24
C GLY A 105 6.15 -7.38 -20.32
N THR A 106 5.24 -7.82 -21.17
CA THR A 106 4.65 -7.02 -22.23
C THR A 106 3.46 -6.19 -21.73
N LEU A 107 3.08 -5.17 -22.50
CA LEU A 107 1.83 -4.45 -22.27
C LEU A 107 0.65 -5.41 -22.40
N THR A 108 -0.16 -5.51 -21.35
CA THR A 108 -1.33 -6.37 -21.26
C THR A 108 -2.55 -5.53 -20.87
N CYS A 109 -3.65 -5.72 -21.58
CA CYS A 109 -4.90 -5.02 -21.32
C CYS A 109 -5.49 -5.45 -19.98
N ALA A 110 -5.81 -4.49 -19.12
CA ALA A 110 -6.39 -4.77 -17.81
C ALA A 110 -7.84 -5.31 -17.90
N ARG A 111 -8.53 -5.07 -19.03
CA ARG A 111 -9.91 -5.52 -19.25
C ARG A 111 -9.97 -6.96 -19.77
N CYS A 112 -9.28 -7.28 -20.86
CA CYS A 112 -9.41 -8.57 -21.56
C CYS A 112 -8.19 -9.49 -21.43
N ALA A 113 -7.12 -9.06 -20.74
CA ALA A 113 -5.87 -9.79 -20.57
C ALA A 113 -5.07 -10.09 -21.84
N GLU A 114 -5.47 -9.54 -22.99
CA GLU A 114 -4.72 -9.64 -24.25
C GLU A 114 -3.52 -8.68 -24.29
N VAL A 115 -2.49 -9.07 -25.05
CA VAL A 115 -1.27 -8.28 -25.20
C VAL A 115 -1.40 -7.21 -26.29
N GLY A 116 -0.62 -6.14 -26.17
CA GLY A 116 -0.44 -5.16 -27.25
C GLY A 116 -1.30 -3.90 -27.19
N HIS A 117 -2.19 -3.76 -26.20
CA HIS A 117 -2.98 -2.54 -25.98
C HIS A 117 -3.33 -2.33 -24.50
N ASP A 118 -3.76 -1.11 -24.16
CA ASP A 118 -4.27 -0.75 -22.83
C ASP A 118 -5.80 -0.87 -22.73
N SER A 119 -6.37 -0.63 -21.55
CA SER A 119 -7.81 -0.80 -21.31
C SER A 119 -8.65 0.46 -21.59
N THR A 120 -8.08 1.55 -22.12
CA THR A 120 -8.75 2.86 -22.17
C THR A 120 -9.93 2.86 -23.15
N THR A 121 -9.78 2.17 -24.29
CA THR A 121 -10.80 2.05 -25.36
C THR A 121 -11.21 0.60 -25.61
N CYS A 122 -10.74 -0.34 -24.80
CA CYS A 122 -11.02 -1.76 -24.97
C CYS A 122 -12.48 -2.08 -24.62
N THR A 123 -13.22 -2.67 -25.55
CA THR A 123 -14.61 -3.13 -25.36
C THR A 123 -14.75 -4.65 -25.32
N ALA A 124 -13.66 -5.40 -25.51
CA ALA A 124 -13.65 -6.86 -25.48
C ALA A 124 -14.17 -7.44 -24.15
N LYS A 125 -14.56 -8.74 -24.18
CA LYS A 125 -15.04 -9.47 -22.99
C LYS A 125 -14.02 -9.39 -21.87
N GLU A 126 -14.52 -9.15 -20.65
CA GLU A 126 -13.67 -9.04 -19.48
C GLU A 126 -13.03 -10.36 -19.12
N LYS A 127 -11.73 -10.32 -18.81
CA LYS A 127 -10.93 -11.47 -18.42
C LYS A 127 -9.76 -11.01 -17.56
N SER A 128 -9.59 -11.63 -16.41
CA SER A 128 -8.48 -11.32 -15.50
C SER A 128 -7.25 -12.12 -15.88
N ILE A 129 -6.09 -11.47 -16.00
CA ILE A 129 -4.84 -12.19 -16.28
C ILE A 129 -4.43 -13.11 -15.11
N ASN A 130 -4.83 -12.72 -13.89
CA ASN A 130 -4.36 -13.31 -12.63
C ASN A 130 -5.13 -14.58 -12.26
N CYS A 131 -6.45 -14.59 -12.45
CA CYS A 131 -7.31 -15.74 -12.11
C CYS A 131 -8.02 -16.37 -13.32
N LYS A 132 -7.91 -15.77 -14.51
CA LYS A 132 -8.63 -16.17 -15.74
C LYS A 132 -10.16 -16.10 -15.64
N GLY A 133 -10.71 -15.45 -14.62
CA GLY A 133 -12.14 -15.24 -14.45
C GLY A 133 -12.72 -14.10 -15.30
N ASP A 134 -14.04 -14.11 -15.45
CA ASP A 134 -14.84 -13.17 -16.24
C ASP A 134 -15.02 -11.82 -15.53
N HIS A 135 -13.92 -11.11 -15.29
CA HIS A 135 -13.88 -9.75 -14.73
C HIS A 135 -12.54 -9.09 -15.07
N THR A 136 -12.47 -7.76 -15.01
CA THR A 136 -11.21 -7.03 -15.22
C THR A 136 -10.14 -7.37 -14.16
N SER A 137 -8.86 -7.18 -14.51
CA SER A 137 -7.72 -7.36 -13.59
C SER A 137 -7.69 -6.37 -12.41
N LEU A 138 -8.67 -5.45 -12.32
CA LEU A 138 -8.84 -4.49 -11.23
C LEU A 138 -9.84 -4.97 -10.16
N SER A 139 -10.55 -6.07 -10.40
CA SER A 139 -11.62 -6.54 -9.50
C SER A 139 -11.09 -6.97 -8.13
N TRP A 140 -11.76 -6.51 -7.07
CA TRP A 140 -11.51 -6.90 -5.68
C TRP A 140 -12.05 -8.30 -5.35
N ASP A 141 -12.97 -8.80 -6.17
CA ASP A 141 -13.57 -10.13 -6.01
C ASP A 141 -12.71 -11.26 -6.59
N CYS A 142 -11.64 -10.89 -7.32
CA CYS A 142 -10.68 -11.83 -7.87
C CYS A 142 -10.05 -12.70 -6.77
N PHE A 143 -10.16 -14.03 -6.87
CA PHE A 143 -9.58 -14.92 -5.87
C PHE A 143 -8.06 -14.74 -5.74
N ALA A 144 -7.35 -14.54 -6.86
CA ALA A 144 -5.91 -14.31 -6.87
C ALA A 144 -5.54 -13.00 -6.16
N TRP A 145 -6.41 -11.98 -6.23
CA TRP A 145 -6.24 -10.75 -5.46
C TRP A 145 -6.41 -11.00 -3.95
N LYS A 146 -7.44 -11.77 -3.56
CA LYS A 146 -7.68 -12.13 -2.15
C LYS A 146 -6.51 -12.93 -1.56
N GLN A 147 -6.00 -13.91 -2.31
CA GLN A 147 -4.81 -14.69 -1.94
C GLN A 147 -3.58 -13.80 -1.77
N GLU A 148 -3.28 -12.91 -2.74
CA GLU A 148 -2.14 -12.00 -2.64
C GLU A 148 -2.28 -11.04 -1.45
N LYS A 149 -3.50 -10.57 -1.16
CA LYS A 149 -3.78 -9.73 0.01
C LYS A 149 -3.50 -10.48 1.31
N GLU A 150 -3.85 -11.76 1.39
CA GLU A 150 -3.58 -12.61 2.54
C GLU A 150 -2.07 -12.85 2.72
N ILE A 151 -1.34 -13.14 1.63
CA ILE A 151 0.13 -13.30 1.66
C ILE A 151 0.80 -12.03 2.22
N ILE A 152 0.41 -10.86 1.71
CA ILE A 152 0.93 -9.55 2.19
C ILE A 152 0.58 -9.35 3.67
N SER A 153 -0.66 -9.63 4.07
CA SER A 153 -1.11 -9.54 5.46
C SER A 153 -0.27 -10.42 6.37
N THR A 154 -0.08 -11.69 6.02
CA THR A 154 0.69 -12.67 6.79
C THR A 154 2.15 -12.25 6.91
N LYS A 155 2.77 -11.80 5.82
CA LYS A 155 4.16 -11.31 5.82
C LYS A 155 4.36 -10.15 6.80
N ILE A 156 3.43 -9.19 6.80
CA ILE A 156 3.53 -8.02 7.67
C ILE A 156 3.25 -8.39 9.13
N LYS A 157 2.20 -9.17 9.40
CA LYS A 157 1.82 -9.56 10.77
C LYS A 157 2.88 -10.41 11.47
N HIS A 158 3.55 -11.29 10.73
CA HIS A 158 4.58 -12.18 11.28
C HIS A 158 6.01 -11.66 11.09
N GLN A 159 6.18 -10.44 10.55
CA GLN A 159 7.50 -9.82 10.32
C GLN A 159 8.48 -10.73 9.57
N ILE A 160 7.98 -11.45 8.57
CA ILE A 160 8.79 -12.40 7.81
C ILE A 160 9.65 -11.62 6.80
N SER A 161 10.96 -11.63 7.02
CA SER A 161 11.97 -11.23 6.03
C SER A 161 12.30 -12.41 5.13
N TYR A 162 12.45 -12.18 3.82
CA TYR A 162 13.12 -13.15 2.96
C TYR A 162 14.62 -13.12 3.32
N ALA A 163 15.15 -14.28 3.70
CA ALA A 163 16.57 -14.53 3.88
C ALA A 163 17.23 -14.84 2.53
#